data_AF-A0A3M1IL54-F1
#
_entry.id   AF-A0A3M1IL54-F1
#
_cell.length_a   1.000
_cell.length_b   1.000
_cell.length_c   1.000
_cell.angle_alpha   90.00
_cell.angle_beta   90.00
_cell.angle_gamma   90.00
#
_symmetry.space_group_name_H-M   'P 1'
#
loop_
_entity.id
_entity.type
_entity.pdbx_description
1 polymer ?
#
loop_
_entity_poly.entity_id
_entity_poly.type
_entity_poly.pdbx_seq_one_letter_code
_entity_poly.pdbx_strand_id
1 'polypeptide(L)'
;MADGTICRHLLGRPHHHWGEGKTKASKSAAVADAVHSWSVFTRLEYGRKWQDWGYARDKSVSCKGGGSAWRCSVKAVPCKH
;
A
#
# COMPACT_ATOMS: atom_id res chain seq x y z
N MET A 1 15.71 -10.88 9.51
CA MET A 1 16.48 -9.97 8.62
C MET A 1 16.50 -8.60 9.26
N ALA A 2 17.64 -7.92 9.32
CA ALA A 2 17.70 -6.57 9.87
C ALA A 2 16.96 -5.58 8.94
N ASP A 3 16.23 -4.64 9.53
CA ASP A 3 15.37 -3.69 8.81
C ASP A 3 16.09 -2.94 7.67
N GLY A 4 17.36 -2.58 7.88
CA GLY A 4 18.17 -1.85 6.89
C GLY A 4 18.47 -2.64 5.61
N THR A 5 18.52 -3.97 5.66
CA THR A 5 18.77 -4.80 4.47
C THR A 5 17.54 -4.85 3.56
N ILE A 6 16.34 -4.91 4.15
CA ILE A 6 15.07 -4.93 3.40
C ILE A 6 14.86 -3.58 2.72
N CYS A 7 15.03 -2.48 3.45
CA CYS A 7 14.90 -1.14 2.90
C CYS A 7 15.89 -0.90 1.74
N ARG A 8 17.17 -1.25 1.91
CA ARG A 8 18.16 -1.14 0.83
C ARG A 8 17.77 -1.93 -0.42
N HIS A 9 17.22 -3.13 -0.26
CA HIS A 9 16.74 -3.93 -1.38
C HIS A 9 15.56 -3.26 -2.12
N LEU A 10 14.55 -2.81 -1.37
CA LEU A 10 13.34 -2.18 -1.92
C LEU A 10 13.62 -0.84 -2.61
N LEU A 11 14.62 -0.09 -2.10
CA LEU A 11 15.01 1.22 -2.65
C LEU A 11 15.99 1.11 -3.80
N GLY A 12 16.92 0.15 -3.77
CA GLY A 12 17.93 -0.04 -4.82
C GLY A 12 17.32 -0.47 -6.17
N ARG A 13 16.14 -1.10 -6.14
CA ARG A 13 15.30 -1.38 -7.31
C ARG A 13 13.86 -1.08 -6.91
N PRO A 14 13.33 0.13 -7.16
CA PRO A 14 12.05 0.60 -6.61
C PRO A 14 10.91 -0.41 -6.81
N HIS A 15 10.67 -1.23 -5.79
CA HIS A 15 9.69 -2.30 -5.85
C HIS A 15 8.38 -1.77 -5.29
N HIS A 16 7.47 -1.39 -6.19
CA HIS A 16 6.14 -0.96 -5.81
C HIS A 16 5.26 -2.17 -5.54
N HIS A 17 4.69 -2.18 -4.35
CA HIS A 17 3.58 -3.05 -4.03
C HIS A 17 2.26 -2.39 -4.38
N TRP A 18 1.29 -3.21 -4.79
CA TRP A 18 -0.05 -2.76 -5.17
C TRP A 18 -1.09 -3.32 -4.20
N GLY A 19 -2.06 -2.49 -3.85
CA GLY A 19 -3.25 -2.90 -3.12
C GLY A 19 -4.49 -2.54 -3.91
N GLU A 20 -5.45 -3.46 -3.97
CA GLU A 20 -6.74 -3.21 -4.60
C GLU A 20 -7.86 -3.34 -3.59
N GLY A 21 -8.63 -2.26 -3.45
CA GLY A 21 -9.84 -2.26 -2.65
C GLY A 21 -11.03 -2.81 -3.43
N LYS A 22 -12.00 -3.35 -2.71
CA LYS A 22 -13.34 -3.67 -3.21
C LYS A 22 -14.15 -2.39 -3.38
N THR A 23 -15.29 -2.49 -4.06
CA THR A 23 -16.25 -1.38 -4.13
C THR A 23 -16.81 -1.07 -2.74
N LYS A 24 -16.79 0.21 -2.36
CA LYS A 24 -17.33 0.73 -1.10
C LYS A 24 -18.26 1.91 -1.35
N ALA A 25 -19.08 2.22 -0.34
CA ALA A 25 -20.04 3.32 -0.40
C ALA A 25 -19.40 4.72 -0.46
N SER A 26 -18.18 4.87 0.07
CA SER A 26 -17.46 6.14 0.10
C SER A 26 -16.03 5.99 -0.40
N LYS A 27 -15.48 7.09 -0.94
CA LYS A 27 -14.09 7.16 -1.39
C LYS A 27 -13.12 6.83 -0.26
N SER A 28 -13.35 7.36 0.95
CA SER A 28 -12.49 7.12 2.11
C SER A 28 -12.46 5.64 2.50
N ALA A 29 -13.61 4.97 2.53
CA ALA A 29 -13.68 3.54 2.82
C ALA A 29 -12.99 2.71 1.72
N ALA A 30 -13.12 3.09 0.45
CA ALA A 30 -12.46 2.41 -0.66
C ALA A 30 -10.93 2.55 -0.60
N VAL A 31 -10.42 3.73 -0.23
CA VAL A 31 -8.98 3.92 0.00
C VAL A 31 -8.49 3.09 1.17
N ALA A 32 -9.21 3.09 2.30
CA ALA A 32 -8.83 2.30 3.48
C ALA A 32 -8.75 0.80 3.18
N ASP A 33 -9.70 0.28 2.39
CA ASP A 33 -9.72 -1.12 1.97
C ASP A 33 -8.54 -1.47 1.04
N ALA A 34 -8.20 -0.57 0.10
CA ALA A 34 -7.05 -0.73 -0.78
C ALA A 34 -5.72 -0.68 -0.01
N VAL A 35 -5.58 0.23 0.96
CA VAL A 35 -4.41 0.29 1.85
C VAL A 35 -4.32 -0.97 2.69
N HIS A 36 -5.43 -1.48 3.23
CA HIS A 36 -5.45 -2.74 3.97
C HIS A 36 -4.99 -3.91 3.09
N SER A 37 -5.45 -4.00 1.84
CA SER A 37 -4.98 -4.99 0.88
C SER A 37 -3.45 -4.91 0.69
N TRP A 38 -2.91 -3.71 0.45
CA TRP A 38 -1.47 -3.48 0.33
C TRP A 38 -0.72 -3.93 1.59
N SER A 39 -1.19 -3.53 2.78
CA SER A 39 -0.57 -3.85 4.07
C SER A 39 -0.47 -5.35 4.32
N VAL A 40 -1.50 -6.13 3.95
CA VAL A 40 -1.47 -7.58 4.10
C VAL A 40 -0.35 -8.19 3.26
N PHE A 41 -0.19 -7.79 1.99
CA PHE A 41 0.88 -8.28 1.13
C PHE A 41 2.26 -7.91 1.66
N THR A 42 2.49 -6.65 2.04
CA THR A 42 3.78 -6.21 2.56
C THR A 42 4.12 -6.81 3.92
N ARG A 43 3.12 -7.10 4.77
CA ARG A 43 3.34 -7.87 5.99
C ARG A 43 3.83 -9.29 5.69
N LEU A 44 3.22 -9.96 4.72
CA LEU A 44 3.56 -11.34 4.37
C LEU A 44 4.98 -11.44 3.81
N GLU A 45 5.37 -10.49 2.96
CA GLU A 45 6.69 -10.52 2.33
C GLU A 45 7.83 -10.07 3.25
N TYR A 46 7.58 -9.03 4.06
CA TYR A 46 8.67 -8.34 4.74
C TYR A 46 8.48 -8.17 6.25
N GLY A 47 7.29 -8.45 6.78
CA GLY A 47 6.98 -8.41 8.22
C GLY A 47 6.20 -7.17 8.67
N ARG A 48 5.83 -7.17 9.96
CA ARG A 48 4.87 -6.21 10.56
C ARG A 48 5.27 -4.74 10.46
N LYS A 49 6.56 -4.44 10.34
CA LYS A 49 7.06 -3.06 10.24
C LYS A 49 6.71 -2.42 8.89
N TRP A 50 6.73 -3.22 7.83
CA TRP A 50 6.66 -2.77 6.44
C TRP A 50 5.24 -2.73 5.86
N GLN A 51 4.27 -3.24 6.62
CA GLN A 51 2.85 -3.08 6.31
C GLN A 51 2.33 -1.67 6.61
N ASP A 52 3.11 -0.84 7.30
CA ASP A 52 2.69 0.50 7.70
C ASP A 52 2.71 1.44 6.49
N TRP A 53 1.52 1.84 6.03
CA TRP A 53 1.36 2.82 4.96
C TRP A 53 2.01 4.17 5.30
N GLY A 54 2.04 4.55 6.57
CA GLY A 54 2.74 5.75 7.06
C GLY A 54 4.25 5.68 6.82
N TYR A 55 4.82 4.48 6.94
CA TYR A 55 6.24 4.21 6.68
C TYR A 55 6.57 4.08 5.18
N ALA A 56 5.58 3.83 4.32
CA ALA A 56 5.80 3.71 2.88
C ALA A 56 6.18 5.05 2.20
N ARG A 57 6.87 4.97 1.07
CA ARG A 57 7.21 6.10 0.18
C ARG A 57 6.60 5.94 -1.21
N ASP A 58 6.70 6.99 -2.03
CA ASP A 58 6.21 7.02 -3.42
C ASP A 58 4.74 6.58 -3.53
N LYS A 59 3.95 7.00 -2.53
CA LYS A 59 2.55 6.64 -2.36
C LYS A 59 1.69 7.26 -3.46
N SER A 60 0.88 6.43 -4.09
CA SER A 60 -0.11 6.86 -5.07
C SER A 60 -1.43 6.16 -4.82
N VAL A 61 -2.52 6.91 -4.93
CA VAL A 61 -3.89 6.43 -4.76
C VAL A 61 -4.67 6.77 -6.03
N SER A 62 -5.24 5.76 -6.67
CA SER A 62 -6.13 5.93 -7.81
C SER A 62 -7.52 5.43 -7.43
N CYS A 63 -8.55 6.23 -7.69
CA CYS A 63 -9.93 5.86 -7.40
C CYS A 63 -10.78 6.03 -8.64
N LYS A 64 -11.67 5.07 -8.87
CA LYS A 64 -12.69 5.08 -9.92
C LYS A 64 -14.07 4.98 -9.28
N GLY A 65 -15.08 5.56 -9.93
CA GLY A 65 -16.46 5.59 -9.46
C GLY A 65 -16.94 6.99 -9.07
N GLY A 66 -18.07 7.05 -8.37
CA GLY A 66 -18.76 8.28 -8.00
C GLY A 66 -20.09 7.98 -7.30
N GLY A 67 -20.62 8.97 -6.57
CA GLY A 67 -21.84 8.78 -5.77
C GLY A 67 -21.63 7.74 -4.66
N SER A 68 -22.39 6.65 -4.71
CA SER A 68 -22.45 5.57 -3.71
C SER A 68 -21.56 4.35 -4.04
N ALA A 69 -20.71 4.43 -5.07
CA ALA A 69 -19.83 3.32 -5.45
C ALA A 69 -18.42 3.82 -5.80
N TRP A 70 -17.46 3.47 -4.96
CA TRP A 70 -16.05 3.81 -5.10
C TRP A 70 -15.19 2.56 -5.07
N ARG A 71 -14.24 2.47 -6.00
CA ARG A 71 -13.18 1.45 -5.95
C ARG A 71 -11.84 2.15 -6.09
N CYS A 72 -10.90 1.84 -5.20
CA CYS A 72 -9.57 2.44 -5.24
C CYS A 72 -8.50 1.36 -5.34
N SER A 73 -7.38 1.73 -5.96
CA SER A 73 -6.12 1.01 -5.92
C SER A 73 -5.03 1.92 -5.38
N VAL A 74 -4.03 1.32 -4.74
CA VAL A 74 -2.88 2.03 -4.18
C VAL A 74 -1.59 1.38 -4.64
N LYS A 75 -0.54 2.18 -4.76
CA LYS A 75 0.83 1.69 -4.90
C LYS A 75 1.77 2.45 -3.98
N ALA A 76 2.76 1.75 -3.44
CA ALA A 76 3.85 2.35 -2.67
C ALA A 76 5.03 1.40 -2.53
N VAL A 77 6.19 1.95 -2.22
CA VAL A 77 7.37 1.18 -1.80
C VAL A 77 7.33 1.03 -0.27
N PRO A 78 7.43 -0.19 0.29
CA PRO A 78 7.27 -0.47 1.72
C PRO A 78 8.51 -0.13 2.56
N CYS A 79 9.09 1.04 2.29
CA CYS A 79 10.25 1.55 3.01
C CYS A 79 10.29 3.09 2.97
N LYS A 80 10.77 3.74 4.04
CA LYS A 80 10.92 5.19 4.10
C LYS A 80 12.31 5.68 3.66
N HIS A 81 13.38 4.97 4.04
CA HIS A 81 14.79 5.32 3.83
C HIS A 81 15.71 4.11 4.07
#